data_AF-A0A414F247-F1
#
_entry.id   AF-A0A414F247-F1
#
_cell.length_a   1.000
_cell.length_b   1.000
_cell.length_c   1.000
_cell.angle_alpha   90.00
_cell.angle_beta   90.00
_cell.angle_gamma   90.00
#
_symmetry.space_group_name_H-M   'P 1'
#
loop_
_entity.id
_entity.type
_entity.pdbx_description
1 polymer ?
#
loop_
_entity_poly.entity_id
_entity_poly.type
_entity_poly.pdbx_seq_one_letter_code
_entity_poly.pdbx_strand_id
1 'polypeptide(L)'
;MKRATIHTSAAIALLLGLAACTRDELADDNRLPEGEYPVVIRATGLSVEATPQAAPSTRATVDGDWQGVTSVALKTGDAVKEYTVTASTDFKSATLSRENDPHYWTSRDPITVSAWWPFDNADITQMPAVKVAEDQSKLADFQNSDFISAENQT
;
A
#
# COMPACT_ATOMS: atom_id res chain seq x y z
N MET A 1 -66.19 -44.65 16.34
CA MET A 1 -65.73 -45.85 15.60
C MET A 1 -65.64 -45.52 14.12
N LYS A 2 -64.66 -46.14 13.43
CA LYS A 2 -64.25 -46.01 12.00
C LYS A 2 -63.11 -45.01 11.78
N ARG A 3 -62.00 -45.33 11.11
CA ARG A 3 -61.32 -46.58 10.71
C ARG A 3 -59.91 -46.10 10.32
N ALA A 4 -58.85 -46.80 10.74
CA ALA A 4 -57.49 -46.54 10.29
C ALA A 4 -57.33 -46.94 8.82
N THR A 5 -56.61 -46.15 8.03
CA THR A 5 -55.84 -46.64 6.88
C THR A 5 -54.71 -45.64 6.57
N ILE A 6 -53.48 -46.03 6.89
CA ILE A 6 -52.25 -45.42 6.36
C ILE A 6 -51.88 -46.24 5.14
N HIS A 7 -51.78 -45.61 3.96
CA HIS A 7 -50.99 -46.13 2.85
C HIS A 7 -50.18 -45.01 2.18
N THR A 8 -48.89 -45.28 2.15
CA THR A 8 -47.74 -44.62 1.56
C THR A 8 -47.92 -44.05 0.15
N SER A 9 -47.35 -42.87 -0.10
CA SER A 9 -46.63 -42.56 -1.35
C SER A 9 -45.66 -41.41 -1.08
N ALA A 10 -44.36 -41.71 -1.19
CA ALA A 10 -43.27 -40.76 -1.07
C ALA A 10 -43.30 -39.78 -2.25
N ALA A 11 -43.20 -38.49 -1.95
CA ALA A 11 -42.83 -37.48 -2.93
C ALA A 11 -42.05 -36.38 -2.20
N ILE A 12 -40.75 -36.62 -2.01
CA ILE A 12 -39.79 -35.56 -1.65
C ILE A 12 -39.63 -34.70 -2.91
N ALA A 13 -40.35 -33.58 -2.97
CA ALA A 13 -40.12 -32.56 -3.98
C ALA A 13 -38.90 -31.73 -3.54
N LEU A 14 -37.73 -32.11 -4.05
CA LEU A 14 -36.48 -31.36 -3.91
C LEU A 14 -36.60 -30.07 -4.73
N LEU A 15 -36.99 -28.97 -4.09
CA LEU A 15 -36.90 -27.64 -4.68
C LEU A 15 -35.42 -27.22 -4.69
N LEU A 16 -34.74 -27.51 -5.79
CA LEU A 16 -33.46 -26.91 -6.14
C LEU A 16 -33.67 -25.40 -6.28
N GLY A 17 -33.25 -24.65 -5.26
CA GLY A 17 -32.97 -23.24 -5.40
C GLY A 17 -31.82 -23.08 -6.38
N LEU A 18 -32.13 -22.75 -7.63
CA LEU A 18 -31.18 -22.08 -8.49
C LEU A 18 -30.99 -20.68 -7.87
N ALA A 19 -30.11 -20.60 -6.88
CA ALA A 19 -29.33 -19.39 -6.72
C ALA A 19 -28.61 -19.26 -8.07
N ALA A 20 -29.17 -18.44 -8.95
CA ALA A 20 -28.43 -17.90 -10.07
C ALA A 20 -27.27 -17.14 -9.43
N CYS A 21 -26.17 -17.85 -9.20
CA CYS A 21 -24.86 -17.25 -9.20
C CYS A 21 -24.80 -16.54 -10.55
N THR A 22 -25.03 -15.24 -10.59
CA THR A 22 -24.51 -14.40 -11.67
C THR A 22 -23.00 -14.41 -11.53
N ARG A 23 -22.41 -15.55 -11.88
CA ARG A 23 -20.98 -15.75 -12.06
C ARG A 23 -20.78 -15.84 -13.56
N ASP A 24 -21.14 -14.73 -14.20
CA ASP A 24 -20.89 -14.51 -15.61
C ASP A 24 -20.78 -12.99 -15.84
N GLU A 25 -19.85 -12.36 -15.11
CA GLU A 25 -18.98 -11.42 -15.80
C GLU A 25 -17.80 -12.26 -16.25
N LEU A 26 -17.77 -12.52 -17.54
CA LEU A 26 -16.67 -13.14 -18.23
C LEU A 26 -15.40 -12.36 -17.87
N ALA A 27 -14.45 -13.04 -17.23
CA ALA A 27 -13.11 -12.56 -16.99
C ALA A 27 -12.39 -12.39 -18.35
N ASP A 28 -12.66 -11.28 -19.03
CA ASP A 28 -12.25 -11.08 -20.43
C ASP A 28 -10.88 -10.40 -20.58
N ASP A 29 -10.02 -10.31 -19.54
CA ASP A 29 -8.76 -9.56 -19.76
C ASP A 29 -7.58 -9.82 -18.79
N ASN A 30 -7.45 -10.99 -18.15
CA ASN A 30 -6.40 -11.23 -17.13
C ASN A 30 -6.37 -10.16 -16.01
N ARG A 31 -7.44 -9.39 -15.85
CA ARG A 31 -7.51 -8.24 -14.95
C ARG A 31 -7.86 -8.73 -13.56
N LEU A 32 -7.15 -8.19 -12.57
CA LEU A 32 -7.50 -8.41 -11.18
C LEU A 32 -8.87 -7.77 -10.89
N PRO A 33 -9.73 -8.45 -10.11
CA PRO A 33 -11.01 -7.91 -9.68
C PRO A 33 -10.82 -6.66 -8.81
N GLU A 34 -11.64 -5.63 -9.06
CA GLU A 34 -11.68 -4.40 -8.27
C GLU A 34 -12.14 -4.70 -6.84
N GLY A 35 -11.54 -4.03 -5.87
CA GLY A 35 -11.91 -4.12 -4.46
C GLY A 35 -11.52 -5.44 -3.75
N GLU A 36 -10.98 -6.43 -4.46
CA GLU A 36 -10.65 -7.74 -3.88
C GLU A 36 -9.27 -7.76 -3.21
N TYR A 37 -8.28 -7.10 -3.83
CA TYR A 37 -6.89 -7.13 -3.36
C TYR A 37 -6.44 -5.76 -2.84
N PRO A 38 -5.77 -5.72 -1.68
CA PRO A 38 -5.20 -4.49 -1.16
C PRO A 38 -4.01 -4.04 -2.00
N VAL A 39 -3.80 -2.73 -2.08
CA VAL A 39 -2.63 -2.14 -2.72
C VAL A 39 -1.38 -2.47 -1.92
N VAL A 40 -0.41 -3.09 -2.58
CA VAL A 40 0.95 -3.34 -2.10
C VAL A 40 1.93 -2.73 -3.09
N ILE A 41 2.83 -1.87 -2.63
CA ILE A 41 3.76 -1.16 -3.50
C ILE A 41 5.17 -1.71 -3.32
N ARG A 42 5.86 -1.92 -4.44
CA ARG A 42 7.30 -2.18 -4.45
C ARG A 42 8.01 -0.86 -4.71
N ALA A 43 8.84 -0.44 -3.76
CA ALA A 43 9.65 0.76 -3.88
C ALA A 43 11.10 0.36 -4.15
N THR A 44 11.72 1.01 -5.13
CA THR A 44 13.12 0.82 -5.53
C THR A 44 13.73 2.18 -5.84
N GLY A 45 15.06 2.25 -5.90
CA GLY A 45 15.73 3.41 -6.49
C GLY A 45 15.74 4.66 -5.63
N LEU A 46 15.92 4.53 -4.30
CA LEU A 46 16.30 5.68 -3.47
C LEU A 46 17.55 6.31 -4.08
N SER A 47 17.39 7.53 -4.58
CA SER A 47 18.43 8.29 -5.27
C SER A 47 18.59 9.62 -4.57
N VAL A 48 19.83 10.10 -4.51
CA VAL A 48 20.13 11.39 -3.89
C VAL A 48 19.87 12.48 -4.93
N GLU A 49 18.88 13.34 -4.69
CA GLU A 49 18.78 14.62 -5.40
C GLU A 49 19.86 15.58 -4.88
N ALA A 50 21.10 15.39 -5.35
CA ALA A 50 22.16 16.36 -5.15
C ALA A 50 22.32 17.20 -6.41
N THR A 51 22.30 18.53 -6.28
CA THR A 51 22.73 19.43 -7.36
C THR A 51 24.19 19.06 -7.71
N PRO A 52 24.53 18.74 -8.98
CA PRO A 52 25.84 18.16 -9.35
C PRO A 52 27.07 19.05 -9.10
N GLN A 53 26.89 20.24 -8.54
CA GLN A 53 27.86 21.32 -8.64
C GLN A 53 28.79 21.47 -7.44
N ALA A 54 28.61 20.67 -6.38
CA ALA A 54 29.62 20.54 -5.33
C ALA A 54 30.45 19.28 -5.62
N ALA A 55 31.75 19.45 -5.88
CA ALA A 55 32.72 18.37 -5.73
C ALA A 55 32.51 17.71 -4.35
N PRO A 56 32.73 16.39 -4.19
CA PRO A 56 32.50 15.68 -2.94
C PRO A 56 33.50 16.16 -1.87
N SER A 57 33.22 17.32 -1.30
CA SER A 57 33.95 17.91 -0.20
C SER A 57 33.26 17.45 1.07
N THR A 58 33.90 16.51 1.77
CA THR A 58 33.64 16.13 3.17
C THR A 58 32.26 15.58 3.54
N ARG A 59 31.35 15.31 2.59
CA ARG A 59 30.06 14.65 2.89
C ARG A 59 30.25 13.14 3.03
N ALA A 60 29.64 12.56 4.06
CA ALA A 60 29.50 11.11 4.22
C ALA A 60 28.80 10.51 2.99
N THR A 61 29.20 9.31 2.58
CA THR A 61 28.47 8.52 1.59
C THR A 61 27.04 8.35 2.11
N VAL A 62 26.05 8.80 1.34
CA VAL A 62 24.64 8.55 1.66
C VAL A 62 24.32 7.17 1.08
N ASP A 63 23.84 6.24 1.90
CA ASP A 63 23.70 4.83 1.52
C ASP A 63 22.57 4.60 0.49
N GLY A 64 21.64 5.56 0.37
CA GLY A 64 20.57 5.55 -0.63
C GLY A 64 19.74 4.28 -0.53
N ASP A 65 19.38 3.87 0.68
CA ASP A 65 18.70 2.62 0.96
C ASP A 65 17.66 2.74 2.07
N TRP A 66 16.88 1.67 2.22
CA TRP A 66 15.72 1.64 3.10
C TRP A 66 16.08 1.31 4.55
N GLN A 67 17.36 1.35 4.93
CA GLN A 67 17.76 1.01 6.28
C GLN A 67 17.21 2.03 7.29
N GLY A 68 16.50 1.53 8.32
CA GLY A 68 15.92 2.38 9.37
C GLY A 68 14.57 3.03 9.01
N VAL A 69 14.12 2.91 7.76
CA VAL A 69 12.77 3.36 7.35
C VAL A 69 11.78 2.24 7.68
N THR A 70 10.89 2.48 8.64
CA THR A 70 9.93 1.47 9.13
C THR A 70 8.49 1.72 8.68
N SER A 71 8.16 2.96 8.34
CA SER A 71 6.87 3.32 7.76
C SER A 71 7.01 4.52 6.82
N VAL A 72 6.02 4.72 5.97
CA VAL A 72 5.89 5.89 5.08
C VAL A 72 4.43 6.36 5.07
N ALA A 73 4.21 7.63 4.76
CA ALA A 73 2.90 8.09 4.35
C ALA A 73 2.71 7.74 2.86
N LEU A 74 1.59 7.11 2.52
CA LEU A 74 1.21 6.80 1.15
C LEU A 74 -0.09 7.52 0.80
N LYS A 75 -0.01 8.42 -0.19
CA LYS A 75 -1.15 9.09 -0.80
C LYS A 75 -1.56 8.37 -2.07
N THR A 76 -2.82 7.99 -2.11
CA THR A 76 -3.45 7.24 -3.20
C THR A 76 -4.73 7.98 -3.59
N GLY A 77 -4.66 8.82 -4.61
CA GLY A 77 -5.71 9.83 -4.87
C GLY A 77 -5.78 10.85 -3.73
N ASP A 78 -6.95 11.04 -3.13
CA ASP A 78 -7.15 11.97 -2.00
C ASP A 78 -6.90 11.33 -0.62
N ALA A 79 -6.81 10.01 -0.56
CA ALA A 79 -6.60 9.29 0.70
C ALA A 79 -5.10 9.22 1.03
N VAL A 80 -4.74 9.54 2.28
CA VAL A 80 -3.38 9.33 2.80
C VAL A 80 -3.44 8.37 3.99
N LYS A 81 -2.60 7.34 3.95
CA LYS A 81 -2.53 6.29 4.97
C LYS A 81 -1.06 5.97 5.28
N GLU A 82 -0.78 5.66 6.54
CA GLU A 82 0.53 5.12 6.92
C GLU A 82 0.65 3.66 6.45
N TYR A 83 1.77 3.34 5.80
CA TYR A 83 2.12 2.02 5.32
C TYR A 83 3.39 1.53 6.01
N THR A 84 3.40 0.27 6.41
CA THR A 84 4.57 -0.42 6.96
C THR A 84 5.57 -0.69 5.84
N VAL A 85 6.84 -0.45 6.12
CA VAL A 85 7.97 -0.71 5.22
C VAL A 85 8.61 -2.03 5.61
N THR A 86 8.68 -2.95 4.65
CA THR A 86 9.50 -4.16 4.76
C THR A 86 10.63 -4.09 3.73
N ALA A 87 11.81 -3.68 4.17
CA ALA A 87 12.99 -3.59 3.33
C ALA A 87 13.51 -4.98 2.90
N SER A 88 14.14 -5.05 1.73
CA SER A 88 14.90 -6.24 1.31
C SER A 88 16.15 -6.42 2.17
N THR A 89 16.74 -7.62 2.14
CA THR A 89 17.94 -7.96 2.92
C THR A 89 19.14 -7.04 2.61
N ASP A 90 19.24 -6.53 1.37
CA ASP A 90 20.27 -5.59 0.92
C ASP A 90 19.84 -4.13 1.05
N PHE A 91 18.66 -3.87 1.61
CA PHE A 91 18.01 -2.57 1.77
C PHE A 91 17.79 -1.77 0.47
N LYS A 92 18.07 -2.31 -0.72
CA LYS A 92 17.94 -1.57 -1.99
C LYS A 92 16.52 -1.50 -2.53
N SER A 93 15.58 -2.21 -1.89
CA SER A 93 14.16 -2.15 -2.19
C SER A 93 13.33 -2.29 -0.93
N ALA A 94 12.05 -1.94 -1.01
CA ALA A 94 11.09 -2.20 0.04
C ALA A 94 9.72 -2.60 -0.51
N THR A 95 8.98 -3.34 0.30
CA THR A 95 7.54 -3.56 0.12
C THR A 95 6.78 -2.69 1.10
N LEU A 96 5.87 -1.87 0.59
CA LEU A 96 4.96 -1.04 1.36
C LEU A 96 3.61 -1.74 1.45
N SER A 97 3.16 -2.04 2.66
CA SER A 97 1.88 -2.71 2.89
C SER A 97 1.19 -2.18 4.15
N ARG A 98 -0.13 -2.38 4.21
CA ARG A 98 -0.93 -2.03 5.39
C ARG A 98 -1.90 -3.15 5.69
N GLU A 99 -1.82 -3.70 6.89
CA GLU A 99 -2.68 -4.81 7.32
C GLU A 99 -4.06 -4.31 7.78
N ASN A 100 -4.05 -3.29 8.64
CA ASN A 100 -5.28 -2.71 9.16
C ASN A 100 -5.77 -1.59 8.25
N ASP A 101 -6.92 -1.79 7.60
CA ASP A 101 -7.52 -0.83 6.66
C ASP A 101 -6.63 -0.51 5.44
N PRO A 102 -6.24 -1.51 4.62
CA PRO A 102 -5.50 -1.23 3.38
C PRO A 102 -6.29 -0.35 2.42
N HIS A 103 -5.60 0.31 1.50
CA HIS A 103 -6.27 0.89 0.33
C HIS A 103 -6.64 -0.24 -0.62
N TYR A 104 -7.91 -0.29 -1.05
CA TYR A 104 -8.38 -1.21 -2.07
C TYR A 104 -8.58 -0.45 -3.37
N TRP A 105 -8.10 -1.02 -4.46
CA TRP A 105 -8.28 -0.41 -5.77
C TRP A 105 -9.68 -0.70 -6.29
N THR A 106 -10.55 0.32 -6.29
CA THR A 106 -11.98 0.19 -6.66
C THR A 106 -12.36 1.03 -7.88
N SER A 107 -11.39 1.47 -8.67
CA SER A 107 -11.60 2.22 -9.91
C SER A 107 -10.75 1.63 -11.02
N ARG A 108 -11.05 1.94 -12.28
CA ARG A 108 -10.16 1.61 -13.42
C ARG A 108 -9.38 2.81 -13.92
N ASP A 109 -9.69 3.98 -13.39
CA ASP A 109 -9.05 5.21 -13.80
C ASP A 109 -7.61 5.26 -13.27
N PRO A 110 -6.65 5.79 -14.05
CA PRO A 110 -5.34 6.10 -13.53
C PRO A 110 -5.46 7.02 -12.33
N ILE A 111 -4.70 6.74 -11.28
CA ILE A 111 -4.58 7.65 -10.14
C ILE A 111 -3.13 7.98 -9.89
N THR A 112 -2.94 9.14 -9.31
CA THR A 112 -1.64 9.59 -8.86
C THR A 112 -1.33 9.02 -7.47
N VAL A 113 -0.13 8.46 -7.33
CA VAL A 113 0.39 7.94 -6.07
C VAL A 113 1.59 8.78 -5.63
N SER A 114 1.67 9.09 -4.34
CA SER A 114 2.85 9.72 -3.76
C SER A 114 3.19 9.08 -2.42
N ALA A 115 4.48 8.99 -2.11
CA ALA A 115 4.95 8.48 -0.83
C ALA A 115 6.03 9.38 -0.25
N TRP A 116 6.08 9.54 1.07
CA TRP A 116 7.13 10.32 1.73
C TRP A 116 7.46 9.82 3.14
N TRP A 117 8.69 10.11 3.54
CA TRP A 117 9.22 9.90 4.88
C TRP A 117 10.38 10.87 5.16
N PRO A 118 10.56 11.36 6.39
CA PRO A 118 9.62 11.25 7.51
C PRO A 118 8.30 11.98 7.22
N PHE A 119 7.26 11.67 7.99
CA PHE A 119 5.97 12.37 7.98
C PHE A 119 5.62 12.86 9.40
N ASP A 120 4.75 13.86 9.50
CA ASP A 120 4.28 14.36 10.80
C ASP A 120 3.13 13.48 11.32
N ASN A 121 3.30 12.86 12.48
CA ASN A 121 2.25 12.05 13.10
C ASN A 121 0.99 12.86 13.44
N ALA A 122 1.09 14.18 13.60
CA ALA A 122 -0.05 15.06 13.84
C ALA A 122 -0.88 15.30 12.58
N ASP A 123 -0.24 15.31 11.40
CA ASP A 123 -0.89 15.46 10.11
C ASP A 123 -0.10 14.73 9.02
N ILE A 124 -0.47 13.47 8.80
CA ILE A 124 0.14 12.64 7.77
C ILE A 124 -0.30 13.04 6.36
N THR A 125 -1.30 13.92 6.21
CA THR A 125 -1.91 14.19 4.90
C THR A 125 -1.10 15.14 4.03
N GLN A 126 -0.14 15.84 4.66
CA GLN A 126 0.74 16.78 4.02
C GLN A 126 2.18 16.26 4.04
N MET A 127 2.90 16.56 2.97
CA MET A 127 4.33 16.35 2.94
C MET A 127 4.98 17.43 3.81
N PRO A 128 5.81 17.06 4.81
CA PRO A 128 6.38 18.05 5.71
C PRO A 128 7.40 18.93 4.97
N ALA A 129 7.58 20.15 5.46
CA ALA A 129 8.74 20.94 5.07
C ALA A 129 10.02 20.23 5.52
N VAL A 130 10.99 20.08 4.62
CA VAL A 130 12.29 19.47 4.93
C VAL A 130 13.00 20.34 5.97
N LYS A 131 13.29 19.76 7.13
CA LYS A 131 14.03 20.40 8.22
C LYS A 131 15.38 19.71 8.36
N VAL A 132 16.46 20.47 8.19
CA VAL A 132 17.82 19.98 8.45
C VAL A 132 18.21 20.39 9.86
N ALA A 133 18.46 19.41 10.74
CA ALA A 133 18.92 19.66 12.09
C ALA A 133 20.34 20.25 12.11
N GLU A 134 20.65 21.08 13.12
CA GLU A 134 21.94 21.76 13.27
C GLU A 134 23.10 20.76 13.43
N ASP A 135 22.89 19.68 14.19
CA ASP A 135 23.91 18.68 14.48
C ASP A 135 23.67 17.36 13.72
N GLN A 136 24.10 17.33 12.46
CA GLN A 136 24.02 16.14 11.61
C GLN A 136 24.96 14.99 12.03
N SER A 137 25.74 15.14 13.11
CA SER A 137 26.58 14.06 13.63
C SER A 137 25.81 13.06 14.50
N LYS A 138 24.61 13.44 14.98
CA LYS A 138 23.72 12.53 15.70
C LYS A 138 22.84 11.74 14.74
N LEU A 139 22.76 10.43 14.93
CA LEU A 139 21.97 9.54 14.06
C LEU A 139 20.51 9.99 13.91
N ALA A 140 19.84 10.36 15.01
CA ALA A 140 18.44 10.80 14.97
C ALA A 140 18.26 12.14 14.22
N ASP A 141 19.22 13.05 14.37
CA ASP A 141 19.19 14.35 13.71
C ASP A 141 19.43 14.18 12.19
N PHE A 142 20.34 13.28 11.81
CA PHE A 142 20.55 12.87 10.42
C PHE A 142 19.30 12.21 9.83
N GLN A 143 18.76 11.17 10.47
CA GLN A 143 17.58 10.43 9.98
C GLN A 143 16.34 11.31 9.82
N ASN A 144 16.09 12.23 10.75
CA ASN A 144 14.95 13.16 10.63
C ASN A 144 15.15 14.23 9.54
N SER A 145 16.39 14.44 9.10
CA SER A 145 16.75 15.36 8.01
C SER A 145 16.85 14.63 6.65
N ASP A 146 16.89 13.30 6.66
CA ASP A 146 17.02 12.44 5.48
C ASP A 146 15.64 12.21 4.85
N PHE A 147 15.23 13.19 4.06
CA PHE A 147 13.91 13.20 3.46
C PHE A 147 13.87 12.35 2.17
N ILE A 148 12.95 11.40 2.16
CA ILE A 148 12.66 10.49 1.04
C ILE A 148 11.27 10.85 0.51
N SER A 149 11.17 11.00 -0.81
CA SER A 149 9.87 11.12 -1.47
C SER A 149 9.85 10.47 -2.84
N ALA A 150 8.66 10.05 -3.24
CA ALA A 150 8.31 9.73 -4.62
C ALA A 150 6.99 10.44 -4.89
N GLU A 151 7.03 11.51 -5.66
CA GLU A 151 5.88 12.37 -5.89
C GLU A 151 5.24 12.11 -7.24
N ASN A 152 3.91 12.20 -7.27
CA ASN A 152 3.08 12.20 -8.47
C ASN A 152 3.37 11.07 -9.49
N GLN A 153 3.56 9.84 -9.00
CA GLN A 153 3.72 8.66 -9.85
C GLN A 153 2.36 8.24 -10.45
N THR A 154 2.32 7.93 -11.74
CA THR A 154 1.11 7.55 -12.50
C THR A 154 1.31 6.27 -13.30
#